data_AF-X1H9U3-F1
#
_entry.id   AF-X1H9U3-F1
#
_cell.length_a   1.000
_cell.length_b   1.000
_cell.length_c   1.000
_cell.angle_alpha   90.00
_cell.angle_beta   90.00
_cell.angle_gamma   90.00
#
_symmetry.space_group_name_H-M   'P 1'
#
loop_
_entity.id
_entity.type
_entity.pdbx_description
1 polymer ?
#
loop_
_entity_poly.entity_id
_entity_poly.type
_entity_poly.pdbx_seq_one_letter_code
_entity_poly.pdbx_strand_id
1 'polypeptide(L)'
;MGRNLGDIITIKKFYEFSYDSIVKKAQTIDVSWFNLRKMPEYFFEVEYSTNFQDKLLKFNELQDFNSEFFIIADSIRKKEFEDKISLSAFKEIMKRVNFMDFTSLSEWHSNEYKISSIRRDYNL
;
A
#
# COMPACT_ATOMS: atom_id res chain seq x y z
N MET A 1 -13.78 10.74 -15.71
CA MET A 1 -13.40 9.47 -16.35
C MET A 1 -12.92 8.53 -15.27
N GLY A 2 -13.61 7.39 -15.05
CA GLY A 2 -13.19 6.40 -14.06
C GLY A 2 -12.76 5.13 -14.77
N ARG A 3 -11.46 4.82 -14.77
CA ARG A 3 -10.99 3.46 -15.08
C ARG A 3 -11.12 2.63 -13.80
N ASN A 4 -11.52 1.37 -13.92
CA ASN A 4 -11.45 0.47 -12.77
C ASN A 4 -9.97 0.24 -12.42
N LEU A 5 -9.60 0.16 -11.14
CA LEU A 5 -8.21 -0.15 -10.76
C LEU A 5 -7.72 -1.45 -11.42
N GLY A 6 -8.63 -2.40 -11.66
CA GLY A 6 -8.38 -3.63 -12.40
C GLY A 6 -7.87 -3.44 -13.82
N ASP A 7 -8.16 -2.31 -14.47
CA ASP A 7 -7.69 -2.00 -15.83
C ASP A 7 -6.28 -1.39 -15.85
N ILE A 8 -5.74 -1.06 -14.67
CA ILE A 8 -4.42 -0.44 -14.47
C ILE A 8 -3.40 -1.48 -13.96
N ILE A 9 -3.83 -2.73 -13.70
CA ILE A 9 -2.93 -3.78 -13.22
C ILE A 9 -1.90 -4.12 -14.31
N THR A 10 -0.63 -3.98 -13.98
CA THR A 10 0.49 -4.39 -14.83
C THR A 10 0.86 -5.87 -14.61
N ILE A 11 0.44 -6.44 -13.48
CA ILE A 11 0.72 -7.82 -13.08
C ILE A 11 -0.56 -8.64 -13.16
N LYS A 12 -0.59 -9.63 -14.05
CA LYS A 12 -1.77 -10.49 -14.27
C LYS A 12 -1.93 -11.60 -13.23
N LYS A 13 -0.82 -12.03 -12.61
CA LYS A 13 -0.79 -13.07 -11.57
C LYS A 13 0.03 -12.55 -10.40
N PHE A 14 -0.58 -12.50 -9.22
CA PHE A 14 0.09 -12.14 -7.98
C PHE A 14 1.27 -13.08 -7.72
N TYR A 15 2.43 -12.55 -7.33
CA TYR A 15 3.63 -13.37 -7.15
C TYR A 15 3.55 -14.27 -5.91
N GLU A 16 4.16 -15.46 -6.01
CA GLU A 16 4.26 -16.45 -4.94
C GLU A 16 5.56 -16.22 -4.15
N PHE A 17 5.65 -15.08 -3.47
CA PHE A 17 6.89 -14.64 -2.80
C PHE A 17 7.13 -15.29 -1.41
N SER A 18 6.19 -16.10 -0.93
CA SER A 18 6.24 -16.75 0.39
C SER A 18 5.27 -17.93 0.45
N TYR A 19 5.01 -18.46 1.65
CA TYR A 19 4.01 -19.49 1.90
C TYR A 19 2.60 -19.05 1.46
N ASP A 20 1.80 -20.00 0.99
CA ASP A 20 0.44 -19.76 0.48
C ASP A 20 -0.45 -18.95 1.44
N SER A 21 -0.35 -19.20 2.75
CA SER A 21 -1.15 -18.48 3.74
C SER A 21 -0.81 -16.99 3.75
N ILE A 22 0.48 -16.65 3.68
CA ILE A 22 0.97 -15.26 3.67
C ILE A 22 0.63 -14.59 2.35
N VAL A 23 0.82 -15.29 1.22
CA VAL A 23 0.47 -14.77 -0.10
C VAL A 23 -1.03 -14.48 -0.19
N LYS A 24 -1.88 -15.37 0.34
CA LYS A 24 -3.34 -15.15 0.42
C LYS A 24 -3.70 -13.93 1.28
N LYS A 25 -2.97 -13.66 2.37
CA LYS A 25 -3.16 -12.43 3.16
C LYS A 25 -2.81 -11.20 2.35
N ALA A 26 -1.66 -11.19 1.68
CA ALA A 26 -1.24 -10.08 0.84
C ALA A 26 -2.20 -9.83 -0.34
N GLN A 27 -2.84 -10.86 -0.89
CA GLN A 27 -3.87 -10.72 -1.92
C GLN A 27 -5.14 -10.01 -1.43
N THR A 28 -5.35 -9.90 -0.11
CA THR A 28 -6.47 -9.13 0.45
C THR A 28 -6.17 -7.64 0.59
N ILE A 29 -4.94 -7.22 0.30
CA ILE A 29 -4.54 -5.81 0.29
C ILE A 29 -5.07 -5.16 -0.99
N ASP A 30 -5.66 -3.97 -0.88
CA ASP A 30 -6.29 -3.28 -2.01
C ASP A 30 -5.32 -3.05 -3.18
N VAL A 31 -4.08 -2.63 -2.90
CA VAL A 31 -3.04 -2.46 -3.91
C VAL A 31 -1.68 -2.93 -3.38
N SER A 32 -0.97 -3.72 -4.20
CA SER A 32 0.38 -4.20 -3.90
C SER A 32 1.32 -3.89 -5.05
N TRP A 33 2.50 -3.35 -4.74
CA TRP A 33 3.57 -3.09 -5.70
C TRP A 33 4.74 -4.02 -5.41
N PHE A 34 5.38 -4.47 -6.47
CA PHE A 34 6.48 -5.43 -6.38
C PHE A 34 7.72 -4.85 -7.05
N ASN A 35 8.87 -5.08 -6.43
CA ASN A 35 10.15 -4.69 -7.01
C ASN A 35 10.57 -5.66 -8.15
N LEU A 36 11.71 -5.36 -8.78
CA LEU A 36 12.27 -6.17 -9.87
C LEU A 36 12.54 -7.64 -9.49
N ARG A 37 12.75 -7.93 -8.20
CA ARG A 37 12.92 -9.29 -7.67
C ARG A 37 11.60 -9.98 -7.34
N LYS A 38 10.47 -9.37 -7.72
CA LYS A 38 9.10 -9.88 -7.48
C LYS A 38 8.74 -9.99 -5.99
N MET A 39 9.45 -9.23 -5.15
CA MET A 39 9.14 -9.12 -3.72
C MET A 39 8.25 -7.90 -3.48
N PRO A 40 7.33 -7.96 -2.50
CA PRO A 40 6.48 -6.82 -2.19
C PRO A 40 7.32 -5.64 -1.70
N GLU A 41 7.12 -4.49 -2.32
CA GLU A 41 7.82 -3.25 -2.00
C GLU A 41 6.88 -2.28 -1.27
N TYR A 42 5.65 -2.13 -1.76
CA TYR A 42 4.64 -1.25 -1.19
C TYR A 42 3.28 -1.94 -1.10
N PHE A 43 2.55 -1.65 -0.03
CA PHE A 43 1.18 -2.11 0.20
C PHE A 43 0.29 -0.92 0.56
N PHE A 44 -0.90 -0.85 -0.04
CA PHE A 44 -1.84 0.25 0.17
C PHE A 44 -3.23 -0.29 0.53
N GLU A 45 -3.82 0.31 1.55
CA GLU A 45 -5.22 0.10 1.94
C GLU A 45 -5.97 1.43 1.87
N VAL A 46 -7.12 1.42 1.20
CA VAL A 46 -8.01 2.58 1.14
C VAL A 46 -9.08 2.43 2.21
N GLU A 47 -9.27 3.50 2.98
CA GLU A 47 -10.16 3.54 4.13
C GLU A 47 -11.13 4.73 4.01
N TYR A 48 -12.39 4.42 3.72
CA TYR A 48 -13.44 5.40 3.47
C TYR A 48 -14.29 5.72 4.70
N SER A 49 -14.63 4.74 5.55
CA SER A 49 -15.58 4.92 6.66
C SER A 49 -15.58 3.83 7.73
N THR A 50 -14.80 2.76 7.56
CA THR A 50 -14.63 1.66 8.51
C THR A 50 -13.52 1.98 9.52
N ASN A 51 -12.95 0.96 10.17
CA ASN A 51 -11.96 1.12 11.23
C ASN A 51 -10.54 0.84 10.70
N PHE A 52 -9.60 1.77 10.93
CA PHE A 52 -8.18 1.59 10.59
C PHE A 52 -7.58 0.31 11.18
N GLN A 53 -8.07 -0.16 12.32
CA GLN A 53 -7.55 -1.34 13.00
C GLN A 53 -7.54 -2.60 12.12
N ASP A 54 -8.59 -2.83 11.33
CA ASP A 54 -8.67 -4.02 10.47
C ASP A 54 -7.62 -3.96 9.35
N LYS A 55 -7.39 -2.77 8.81
CA LYS A 55 -6.36 -2.52 7.79
C LYS A 55 -4.96 -2.70 8.37
N LEU A 56 -4.72 -2.16 9.57
CA LEU A 56 -3.45 -2.30 10.29
C LEU A 56 -3.15 -3.75 10.66
N LEU A 57 -4.16 -4.55 11.00
CA LEU A 57 -3.99 -5.98 11.25
C LEU A 57 -3.50 -6.71 10.00
N LYS A 58 -3.99 -6.37 8.81
CA LYS A 58 -3.48 -6.96 7.56
C LYS A 58 -1.99 -6.65 7.35
N PHE A 59 -1.55 -5.42 7.62
CA PHE A 59 -0.13 -5.07 7.53
C PHE A 59 0.72 -5.79 8.59
N ASN A 60 0.19 -5.99 9.79
CA ASN A 60 0.88 -6.71 10.85
C ASN A 60 1.15 -8.19 10.48
N GLU A 61 0.23 -8.83 9.74
CA GLU A 61 0.44 -10.19 9.18
C GLU A 61 1.56 -10.23 8.13
N LEU A 62 2.01 -9.08 7.62
CA LEU A 62 3.06 -8.92 6.61
C LEU A 62 4.31 -8.23 7.18
N GLN A 63 4.42 -8.13 8.51
CA GLN A 63 5.49 -7.40 9.18
C GLN A 63 6.91 -7.90 8.84
N ASP A 64 7.07 -9.18 8.50
CA ASP A 64 8.36 -9.81 8.21
C ASP A 64 8.96 -9.36 6.86
N PHE A 65 8.16 -8.72 6.00
CA PHE A 65 8.65 -8.16 4.74
C PHE A 65 9.18 -6.75 4.96
N ASN A 66 10.30 -6.44 4.31
CA ASN A 66 10.84 -5.09 4.22
C ASN A 66 10.05 -4.25 3.19
N SER A 67 8.75 -4.08 3.47
CA SER A 67 7.82 -3.29 2.69
C SER A 67 7.39 -2.05 3.48
N GLU A 68 7.07 -0.99 2.76
CA GLU A 68 6.38 0.18 3.30
C GLU A 68 4.88 0.03 3.11
N PHE A 69 4.12 0.47 4.10
CA PHE A 69 2.66 0.36 4.16
C PHE A 69 2.03 1.75 4.11
N PHE A 70 0.87 1.85 3.46
CA PHE A 70 0.15 3.11 3.31
C PHE A 70 -1.33 2.91 3.61
N ILE A 71 -1.85 3.77 4.49
CA ILE A 71 -3.29 3.96 4.66
C ILE A 71 -3.69 5.23 3.94
N ILE A 72 -4.65 5.09 3.02
CA ILE A 72 -5.21 6.20 2.25
C ILE A 72 -6.60 6.52 2.80
N ALA A 73 -6.79 7.73 3.33
CA ALA A 73 -8.08 8.15 3.87
C ALA A 73 -8.27 9.68 3.78
N ASP A 74 -9.45 10.17 4.16
CA ASP A 74 -9.69 11.60 4.30
C ASP A 74 -8.77 12.22 5.37
N SER A 75 -8.19 13.39 5.08
CA SER A 75 -7.23 14.06 5.97
C SER A 75 -7.79 14.36 7.35
N ILE A 76 -9.12 14.54 7.49
CA ILE A 76 -9.77 14.74 8.78
C ILE A 76 -9.60 13.54 9.72
N ARG A 77 -9.36 12.34 9.16
CA ARG A 77 -9.20 11.09 9.90
C ARG A 77 -7.76 10.80 10.31
N LYS A 78 -6.81 11.68 10.00
CA LYS A 78 -5.39 11.49 10.34
C LYS A 78 -5.17 11.26 11.84
N LYS A 79 -5.87 12.02 12.69
CA LYS A 79 -5.77 11.86 14.15
C LYS A 79 -6.25 10.48 14.62
N GLU A 80 -7.36 9.99 14.07
CA GLU A 80 -7.89 8.65 14.37
C GLU A 80 -6.87 7.57 13.95
N PHE A 81 -6.24 7.72 12.78
CA PHE A 81 -5.15 6.85 12.36
C PHE A 81 -3.97 6.87 13.34
N GLU A 82 -3.48 8.06 13.72
CA GLU A 82 -2.36 8.25 14.65
C GLU A 82 -2.62 7.57 16.00
N ASP A 83 -3.83 7.75 16.54
CA ASP A 83 -4.25 7.12 17.78
C ASP A 83 -4.24 5.57 17.64
N LYS A 84 -4.72 5.03 16.52
CA LYS A 84 -4.77 3.58 16.27
C LYS A 84 -3.40 2.95 16.03
N ILE A 85 -2.54 3.55 15.21
CA ILE A 85 -1.20 2.99 14.93
C ILE A 85 -0.29 3.03 16.16
N SER A 86 -0.55 3.95 17.11
CA SER A 86 0.21 4.05 18.36
C SER A 86 -0.02 2.89 19.33
N LEU A 87 -1.04 2.05 19.10
CA LEU A 87 -1.34 0.90 19.93
C LEU A 87 -0.18 -0.11 19.89
N SER A 88 0.12 -0.71 21.05
CA SER A 88 1.23 -1.67 21.22
C SER A 88 1.15 -2.88 20.30
N ALA A 89 -0.05 -3.23 19.84
CA ALA A 89 -0.28 -4.29 18.86
C ALA A 89 0.43 -4.05 17.52
N PHE A 90 0.72 -2.80 17.16
CA PHE A 90 1.32 -2.41 15.87
C PHE A 90 2.77 -1.92 15.99
N LYS A 91 3.43 -2.15 17.13
CA LYS A 91 4.81 -1.68 17.40
C LYS A 91 5.84 -2.07 16.34
N GLU A 92 5.67 -3.24 15.71
CA GLU A 92 6.62 -3.78 14.72
C GLU A 92 6.48 -3.13 13.33
N ILE A 93 5.32 -2.52 13.06
CA ILE A 93 5.01 -1.90 11.77
C ILE A 93 4.91 -0.38 11.84
N MET A 94 4.72 0.21 13.02
CA MET A 94 4.36 1.63 13.17
C MET A 94 5.29 2.62 12.45
N LYS A 95 6.58 2.30 12.32
CA LYS A 95 7.58 3.15 11.64
C LYS A 95 7.53 3.06 10.11
N ARG A 96 6.82 2.06 9.58
CA ARG A 96 6.68 1.75 8.15
C ARG A 96 5.25 1.92 7.64
N VAL A 97 4.31 2.32 8.51
CA VAL A 97 2.93 2.63 8.10
C VAL A 97 2.78 4.14 7.98
N ASN A 98 2.49 4.58 6.77
CA ASN A 98 2.35 5.97 6.40
C ASN A 98 0.88 6.32 6.18
N PHE A 99 0.45 7.51 6.60
CA PHE A 99 -0.85 8.06 6.25
C PHE A 99 -0.72 8.94 5.02
N MET A 100 -1.61 8.77 4.05
CA MET A 100 -1.69 9.59 2.85
C MET A 100 -3.13 10.02 2.62
N ASP A 101 -3.37 11.30 2.39
CA ASP A 101 -4.70 11.75 1.97
C ASP A 101 -4.91 11.61 0.46
N PHE A 102 -6.16 11.69 0.02
CA PHE A 102 -6.50 11.54 -1.41
C PHE A 102 -5.83 12.60 -2.30
N THR A 103 -5.58 13.80 -1.77
CA THR A 103 -4.86 14.87 -2.48
C THR A 103 -3.41 14.46 -2.72
N SER A 104 -2.73 14.04 -1.65
CA SER A 104 -1.35 13.57 -1.67
C SER A 104 -1.19 12.33 -2.56
N LEU A 105 -2.18 11.43 -2.57
CA LEU A 105 -2.19 10.27 -3.47
C LEU A 105 -2.27 10.69 -4.95
N SER A 106 -3.11 11.67 -5.27
CA SER A 106 -3.24 12.21 -6.63
C SER A 106 -1.91 12.85 -7.10
N GLU A 107 -1.24 13.58 -6.21
CA GLU A 107 0.08 14.16 -6.47
C GLU A 107 1.15 13.08 -6.64
N TRP A 108 1.18 12.08 -5.76
CA TRP A 108 2.13 10.96 -5.83
C TRP A 108 1.99 10.20 -7.15
N HIS A 109 0.76 9.81 -7.53
CA HIS A 109 0.50 9.17 -8.82
C HIS A 109 0.94 10.04 -10.01
N SER A 110 0.71 11.35 -9.95
CA SER A 110 1.13 12.28 -11.01
C SER A 110 2.66 12.36 -11.12
N ASN A 111 3.37 12.32 -10.00
CA ASN A 111 4.83 12.35 -9.97
C ASN A 111 5.45 11.02 -10.41
N GLU A 112 4.92 9.89 -9.93
CA GLU A 112 5.34 8.55 -10.39
C GLU A 112 5.13 8.38 -11.90
N TYR A 113 3.99 8.86 -12.43
CA TYR A 113 3.76 8.85 -13.87
C TYR A 113 4.85 9.64 -14.62
N LYS A 114 5.19 10.86 -14.17
CA LYS A 114 6.26 11.68 -14.77
C LYS A 114 7.63 10.99 -14.69
N ILE A 115 7.96 10.40 -13.53
CA ILE A 115 9.22 9.67 -13.34
C ILE A 115 9.26 8.47 -14.29
N SER A 116 8.16 7.72 -14.40
CA SER A 116 8.07 6.56 -15.29
C SER A 116 8.18 6.93 -16.77
N SER A 117 7.59 8.06 -17.18
CA SER A 117 7.73 8.57 -18.56
C SER A 117 9.17 8.99 -18.84
N ILE A 118 9.82 9.68 -17.90
CA ILE A 118 11.24 10.05 -18.01
C ILE A 118 12.10 8.80 -18.09
N ARG A 119 11.94 7.81 -17.20
CA ARG A 119 12.72 6.55 -17.24
C ARG A 119 12.58 5.85 -18.59
N ARG A 120 11.35 5.80 -19.14
CA ARG A 120 11.09 5.24 -20.46
C ARG A 120 11.80 6.03 -21.58
N ASP A 121 11.77 7.36 -21.52
CA ASP A 121 12.42 8.22 -22.52
C ASP A 121 13.95 8.11 -22.49
N TYR A 122 14.54 7.77 -21.34
CA TYR A 122 15.98 7.61 -21.16
C TYR A 122 16.47 6.15 -21.15
N ASN A 123 15.62 5.16 -21.45
CA ASN A 123 15.94 3.72 -21.41
C ASN A 123 16.61 3.25 -20.09
N LEU A 124 16.15 3.78 -18.95
CA LEU A 124 16.56 3.39 -17.61
C LEU A 124 15.55 2.44 -16.96
#